data_AF-A0A1B6VZ18-F1
#
_entry.id   AF-A0A1B6VZ18-F1
#
_cell.length_a   1.000
_cell.length_b   1.000
_cell.length_c   1.000
_cell.angle_alpha   90.00
_cell.angle_beta   90.00
_cell.angle_gamma   90.00
#
_symmetry.space_group_name_H-M   'P 1'
#
loop_
_entity.id
_entity.type
_entity.pdbx_description
1 polymer ?
#
loop_
_entity_poly.entity_id
_entity_poly.type
_entity_poly.pdbx_seq_one_letter_code
_entity_poly.pdbx_strand_id
1 'polypeptide(L)'
;MNIMRPEQEDITAALQLTRALSLTALGYHPGKLDQYGEPAWLDDADKPGVLDELCRLYQGCNLEWLLAALSVLISPGRGIIDEGSDILQVHPRWEQAVQDSHRLDWLIHAGSVAFTDKETDDDGEPLPEKRCVLNETYWISGYEPAGEGGNEREAIDDAMRRDQG
;
A
#
# COMPACT_ATOMS: atom_id res chain seq x y z
N MET A 1 -25.54 9.06 -5.75
CA MET A 1 -25.23 8.04 -6.77
C MET A 1 -24.56 6.89 -6.03
N ASN A 2 -25.15 5.69 -6.07
CA ASN A 2 -24.57 4.52 -5.41
C ASN A 2 -23.89 3.68 -6.49
N ILE A 3 -22.56 3.66 -6.51
CA ILE A 3 -21.76 2.92 -7.49
C ILE A 3 -21.33 1.62 -6.82
N MET A 4 -21.63 0.47 -7.44
CA MET A 4 -21.23 -0.84 -6.89
C MET A 4 -19.71 -1.00 -6.94
N ARG A 5 -19.15 -1.67 -5.90
CA ARG A 5 -17.74 -2.03 -5.84
C ARG A 5 -17.37 -2.91 -7.04
N PRO A 6 -16.26 -2.64 -7.75
CA PRO A 6 -15.82 -3.43 -8.87
C PRO A 6 -15.26 -4.76 -8.39
N GLU A 7 -15.35 -5.72 -9.28
CA GLU A 7 -14.75 -7.02 -9.15
C GLU A 7 -13.40 -7.06 -9.90
N GLN A 8 -12.68 -8.17 -9.77
CA GLN A 8 -11.39 -8.34 -10.45
C GLN A 8 -11.53 -8.24 -11.98
N GLU A 9 -12.69 -8.62 -12.50
CA GLU A 9 -13.02 -8.56 -13.94
C GLU A 9 -13.08 -7.11 -14.43
N ASP A 10 -13.63 -6.18 -13.65
CA ASP A 10 -13.69 -4.75 -14.00
C ASP A 10 -12.28 -4.13 -14.12
N ILE A 11 -11.37 -4.51 -13.21
CA ILE A 11 -9.97 -4.06 -13.24
C ILE A 11 -9.28 -4.61 -14.49
N THR A 12 -9.51 -5.89 -14.80
CA THR A 12 -8.95 -6.54 -15.99
C THR A 12 -9.46 -5.89 -17.27
N ALA A 13 -10.75 -5.59 -17.35
CA ALA A 13 -11.36 -4.89 -18.47
C ALA A 13 -10.78 -3.48 -18.65
N ALA A 14 -10.61 -2.72 -17.57
CA ALA A 14 -10.04 -1.37 -17.62
C ALA A 14 -8.58 -1.37 -18.10
N LEU A 15 -7.79 -2.37 -17.69
CA LEU A 15 -6.42 -2.57 -18.18
C LEU A 15 -6.40 -2.92 -19.66
N GLN A 16 -7.28 -3.81 -20.11
CA GLN A 16 -7.42 -4.18 -21.52
C GLN A 16 -7.80 -2.98 -22.38
N LEU A 17 -8.77 -2.17 -21.93
CA LEU A 17 -9.17 -0.94 -22.60
C LEU A 17 -8.00 0.05 -22.69
N THR A 18 -7.29 0.28 -21.58
CA THR A 18 -6.14 1.20 -21.54
C THR A 18 -5.05 0.77 -22.52
N ARG A 19 -4.73 -0.53 -22.57
CA ARG A 19 -3.77 -1.09 -23.51
C ARG A 19 -4.23 -0.93 -24.96
N ALA A 20 -5.50 -1.24 -25.25
CA ALA A 20 -6.06 -1.14 -26.59
C ALA A 20 -6.04 0.31 -27.10
N LEU A 21 -6.39 1.27 -26.26
CA LEU A 21 -6.31 2.70 -26.56
C LEU A 21 -4.86 3.13 -26.84
N SER A 22 -3.91 2.69 -26.01
CA SER A 22 -2.49 3.02 -26.16
C SER A 22 -1.91 2.50 -27.47
N LEU A 23 -2.20 1.24 -27.82
CA LEU A 23 -1.78 0.64 -29.10
C LEU A 23 -2.39 1.38 -30.29
N THR A 24 -3.70 1.66 -30.23
CA THR A 24 -4.42 2.37 -31.30
C THR A 24 -3.87 3.79 -31.51
N ALA A 25 -3.54 4.50 -30.42
CA ALA A 25 -2.93 5.83 -30.48
C ALA A 25 -1.54 5.84 -31.13
N LEU A 26 -0.80 4.73 -31.00
CA LEU A 26 0.49 4.52 -31.65
C LEU A 26 0.37 4.00 -33.09
N GLY A 27 -0.85 3.79 -33.59
CA GLY A 27 -1.12 3.28 -34.94
C GLY A 27 -1.08 1.76 -35.05
N TYR A 28 -1.10 1.03 -33.94
CA TYR A 28 -1.14 -0.44 -33.93
C TYR A 28 -2.56 -0.97 -33.76
N HIS A 29 -2.81 -2.15 -34.32
CA HIS A 29 -4.02 -2.89 -34.10
C HIS A 29 -4.01 -3.51 -32.68
N PRO A 30 -5.02 -3.25 -31.84
CA PRO A 30 -4.97 -3.61 -30.41
C PRO A 30 -5.01 -5.12 -30.13
N GLY A 31 -5.53 -5.91 -31.07
CA GLY A 31 -5.68 -7.37 -30.93
C GLY A 31 -4.97 -8.24 -31.97
N LYS A 32 -4.12 -7.67 -32.83
CA LYS A 32 -3.40 -8.43 -33.87
C LYS A 32 -1.90 -8.37 -33.63
N LEU A 33 -1.26 -9.50 -33.84
CA LEU A 33 0.20 -9.62 -33.83
C LEU A 33 0.69 -9.87 -35.25
N ASP A 34 1.90 -9.42 -35.55
CA ASP A 34 2.60 -9.72 -36.78
C ASP A 34 3.29 -11.10 -36.73
N GLN A 35 4.04 -11.42 -37.78
CA GLN A 35 4.76 -12.70 -37.89
C GLN A 35 5.90 -12.88 -36.87
N TYR A 36 6.33 -11.82 -36.19
CA TYR A 36 7.35 -11.83 -35.16
C TYR A 36 6.75 -11.83 -33.74
N GLY A 37 5.42 -11.78 -33.63
CA GLY A 37 4.72 -11.70 -32.35
C GLY A 37 4.64 -10.28 -31.79
N GLU A 38 4.97 -9.26 -32.58
CA GLU A 38 4.89 -7.85 -32.22
C GLU A 38 3.50 -7.27 -32.59
N PRO A 39 3.05 -6.17 -31.98
CA PRO A 39 1.80 -5.52 -32.37
C PRO A 39 1.78 -5.16 -33.86
N ALA A 40 0.77 -5.63 -34.59
CA ALA A 40 0.61 -5.34 -36.01
C ALA A 40 0.17 -3.89 -36.23
N TRP A 41 0.53 -3.29 -37.36
CA TRP A 41 0.02 -1.96 -37.76
C TRP A 41 -1.50 -1.98 -37.96
N LEU A 42 -2.15 -0.85 -37.67
CA LEU A 42 -3.57 -0.66 -37.88
C LEU A 42 -3.85 -0.24 -39.33
N ASP A 43 -4.44 -1.15 -40.09
CA ASP A 43 -4.90 -0.87 -41.45
C ASP A 43 -6.24 -0.14 -41.46
N ASP A 44 -6.48 0.67 -42.50
CA ASP A 44 -7.74 1.41 -42.66
C ASP A 44 -8.99 0.50 -42.66
N ALA A 45 -8.85 -0.71 -43.21
CA ALA A 45 -9.92 -1.70 -43.27
C ALA A 45 -10.34 -2.23 -41.88
N ASP A 46 -9.43 -2.21 -40.91
CA ASP A 46 -9.66 -2.72 -39.56
C ASP A 46 -10.24 -1.67 -38.61
N LYS A 47 -10.13 -0.37 -38.96
CA LYS A 47 -10.57 0.75 -38.10
C LYS A 47 -12.01 0.61 -37.57
N PRO A 48 -13.02 0.21 -38.38
CA PRO A 48 -14.37 0.03 -37.87
C PRO A 48 -14.45 -1.06 -36.79
N GLY A 49 -13.83 -2.22 -37.01
CA GLY A 49 -13.84 -3.33 -36.06
C GLY A 49 -13.09 -3.01 -34.77
N VAL A 50 -12.00 -2.24 -34.87
CA VAL A 50 -11.28 -1.74 -33.69
C VAL A 50 -12.14 -0.78 -32.87
N LEU A 51 -12.90 0.11 -33.51
CA LEU A 51 -13.81 1.02 -32.81
C LEU A 51 -14.91 0.26 -32.07
N ASP A 52 -15.51 -0.75 -32.71
CA ASP A 52 -16.52 -1.61 -32.09
C ASP A 52 -15.97 -2.34 -30.86
N GLU A 53 -14.75 -2.88 -30.96
CA GLU A 53 -14.09 -3.56 -29.85
C GLU A 53 -13.76 -2.61 -28.68
N LEU A 54 -13.30 -1.39 -28.97
CA LEU A 54 -13.08 -0.37 -27.93
C LEU A 54 -14.39 -0.01 -27.22
N CYS A 55 -15.51 0.10 -27.95
CA CYS A 55 -16.81 0.35 -27.37
C CYS A 55 -17.27 -0.81 -26.49
N ARG A 56 -17.06 -2.05 -26.93
CA ARG A 56 -17.36 -3.27 -26.16
C ARG A 56 -16.55 -3.32 -24.86
N LEU A 57 -15.24 -3.05 -24.92
CA LEU A 57 -14.38 -2.99 -23.75
C LEU A 57 -14.82 -1.89 -22.79
N TYR A 58 -15.13 -0.70 -23.29
CA TYR A 58 -15.62 0.42 -22.49
C TYR A 58 -16.90 0.07 -21.72
N GLN A 59 -17.87 -0.59 -22.38
CA GLN A 59 -19.12 -1.02 -21.75
C GLN A 59 -18.91 -2.05 -20.63
N GLY A 60 -17.84 -2.86 -20.72
CA GLY A 60 -17.46 -3.84 -19.70
C GLY A 60 -16.64 -3.25 -18.55
N CYS A 61 -16.30 -1.96 -18.58
CA CYS A 61 -15.50 -1.31 -17.55
C CYS A 61 -16.36 -0.44 -16.64
N ASN A 62 -16.34 -0.69 -15.33
CA ASN A 62 -16.87 0.27 -14.35
C ASN A 62 -15.86 1.43 -14.10
N LEU A 63 -15.58 2.22 -15.14
CA LEU A 63 -14.58 3.29 -15.08
C LEU A 63 -14.91 4.37 -14.06
N GLU A 64 -16.19 4.70 -13.87
CA GLU A 64 -16.60 5.70 -12.88
C GLU A 64 -16.19 5.30 -11.47
N TRP A 65 -16.35 4.03 -11.09
CA TRP A 65 -15.90 3.56 -9.79
C TRP A 65 -14.38 3.60 -9.68
N LEU A 66 -13.67 3.10 -10.69
CA LEU A 66 -12.19 3.06 -10.67
C LEU A 66 -11.60 4.46 -10.54
N LEU A 67 -12.15 5.44 -11.27
CA LEU A 67 -11.74 6.83 -11.19
C LEU A 67 -12.08 7.43 -9.81
N ALA A 68 -13.26 7.13 -9.25
CA ALA A 68 -13.61 7.58 -7.90
C ALA A 68 -12.66 6.99 -6.83
N ALA A 69 -12.33 5.70 -6.91
CA ALA A 69 -11.39 5.05 -6.00
C ALA A 69 -9.97 5.61 -6.15
N LEU A 70 -9.49 5.79 -7.38
CA LEU A 70 -8.20 6.42 -7.63
C LEU A 70 -8.16 7.85 -7.08
N SER A 71 -9.22 8.65 -7.30
CA SER A 71 -9.31 10.03 -6.79
C SER A 71 -9.19 10.08 -5.26
N VAL A 72 -9.70 9.06 -4.57
CA VAL A 72 -9.55 8.90 -3.14
C VAL A 72 -8.10 8.57 -2.77
N LEU A 73 -7.50 7.58 -3.44
CA LEU A 73 -6.14 7.12 -3.16
C LEU A 73 -5.09 8.23 -3.36
N ILE A 74 -5.24 9.04 -4.40
CA ILE A 74 -4.32 10.12 -4.77
C ILE A 74 -4.69 11.48 -4.13
N SER A 75 -5.69 11.53 -3.27
CA SER A 75 -6.17 12.79 -2.70
C SER A 75 -5.13 13.40 -1.76
N PRO A 76 -4.70 14.66 -2.00
CA PRO A 76 -3.84 15.42 -1.11
C PRO A 76 -4.44 15.49 0.28
N GLY A 77 -3.70 14.96 1.26
CA GLY A 77 -4.11 14.95 2.66
C GLY A 77 -4.61 13.61 3.20
N ARG A 78 -4.92 12.61 2.35
CA ARG A 78 -5.19 11.25 2.86
C ARG A 78 -3.91 10.51 3.23
N GLY A 79 -2.78 10.89 2.63
CA GLY A 79 -1.47 10.30 2.92
C GLY A 79 -1.47 8.78 2.71
N ILE A 80 -2.14 8.32 1.64
CA ILE A 80 -2.15 6.91 1.22
C ILE A 80 -1.08 6.68 0.17
N ILE A 81 -1.04 7.53 -0.87
CA ILE A 81 0.01 7.55 -1.90
C ILE A 81 0.98 8.70 -1.61
N ASP A 82 2.27 8.47 -1.86
CA ASP A 82 3.31 9.49 -1.73
C ASP A 82 3.32 10.43 -2.94
N GLU A 83 2.80 11.63 -2.77
CA GLU A 83 2.78 12.67 -3.81
C GLU A 83 4.15 13.29 -4.09
N GLY A 84 5.11 13.13 -3.18
CA GLY A 84 6.48 13.64 -3.35
C GLY A 84 7.37 12.70 -4.14
N SER A 85 6.87 11.53 -4.52
CA SER A 85 7.64 10.49 -5.21
C SER A 85 7.46 10.54 -6.72
N ASP A 86 8.54 10.29 -7.44
CA ASP A 86 8.52 10.09 -8.91
C ASP A 86 7.94 8.72 -9.31
N ILE A 87 7.69 7.83 -8.34
CA ILE A 87 7.11 6.50 -8.55
C ILE A 87 5.84 6.33 -7.72
N LEU A 88 4.91 5.49 -8.20
CA LEU A 88 3.71 5.15 -7.44
C LEU A 88 4.09 4.29 -6.23
N GLN A 89 4.18 4.91 -5.06
CA GLN A 89 4.45 4.25 -3.79
C GLN A 89 3.49 4.70 -2.71
N VAL A 90 3.33 3.85 -1.70
CA VAL A 90 2.52 4.13 -0.52
C VAL A 90 3.24 5.20 0.32
N HIS A 91 2.49 6.13 0.88
CA HIS A 91 3.05 7.18 1.73
C HIS A 91 3.59 6.58 3.05
N PRO A 92 4.77 6.98 3.56
CA PRO A 92 5.35 6.42 4.79
C PRO A 92 4.42 6.45 6.02
N ARG A 93 3.60 7.51 6.12
CA ARG A 93 2.54 7.63 7.13
C ARG A 93 1.51 6.49 7.13
N TRP A 94 1.19 5.92 5.97
CA TRP A 94 0.30 4.77 5.88
C TRP A 94 0.95 3.52 6.46
N GLU A 95 2.21 3.25 6.10
CA GLU A 95 2.97 2.13 6.69
C GLU A 95 3.04 2.25 8.20
N GLN A 96 3.33 3.47 8.69
CA GLN A 96 3.33 3.73 10.13
C GLN A 96 1.96 3.50 10.77
N ALA A 97 0.88 3.92 10.12
CA ALA A 97 -0.48 3.71 10.62
C ALA A 97 -0.86 2.22 10.67
N VAL A 98 -0.42 1.43 9.69
CA VAL A 98 -0.61 -0.03 9.68
C VAL A 98 0.15 -0.65 10.86
N GLN A 99 1.42 -0.30 11.05
CA GLN A 99 2.20 -0.79 12.19
C GLN A 99 1.56 -0.37 13.53
N ASP A 100 1.11 0.88 13.66
CA ASP A 100 0.42 1.36 14.86
C ASP A 100 -0.88 0.60 15.12
N SER A 101 -1.61 0.21 14.06
CA SER A 101 -2.79 -0.65 14.19
C SER A 101 -2.41 -2.04 14.72
N HIS A 102 -1.29 -2.62 14.28
CA HIS A 102 -0.81 -3.90 14.80
C HIS A 102 -0.35 -3.79 16.25
N ARG A 103 0.35 -2.71 16.61
CA ARG A 103 0.72 -2.40 18.00
C ARG A 103 -0.51 -2.30 18.88
N LEU A 104 -1.54 -1.57 18.44
CA LEU A 104 -2.79 -1.41 19.18
C LEU A 104 -3.54 -2.74 19.33
N ASP A 105 -3.62 -3.53 18.27
CA ASP A 105 -4.23 -4.86 18.31
C ASP A 105 -3.51 -5.77 19.30
N TRP A 106 -2.17 -5.82 19.25
CA TRP A 106 -1.40 -6.58 20.21
C TRP A 106 -1.60 -6.08 21.64
N LEU A 107 -1.56 -4.77 21.86
CA LEU A 107 -1.82 -4.18 23.18
C LEU A 107 -3.16 -4.65 23.74
N ILE A 108 -4.23 -4.62 22.95
CA ILE A 108 -5.58 -5.08 23.35
C ILE A 108 -5.56 -6.53 23.86
N HIS A 109 -4.69 -7.38 23.33
CA HIS A 109 -4.62 -8.82 23.63
C HIS A 109 -3.54 -9.20 24.65
N ALA A 110 -2.48 -8.42 24.80
CA ALA A 110 -1.26 -8.80 25.52
C ALA A 110 -1.48 -9.00 27.04
N GLY A 111 -2.55 -8.47 27.63
CA GLY A 111 -2.92 -8.69 29.04
C GLY A 111 -1.97 -8.04 30.06
N SER A 112 -0.68 -8.40 30.05
CA SER A 112 0.43 -7.81 30.80
C SER A 112 1.78 -8.29 30.24
N VAL A 113 2.73 -7.37 30.02
CA VAL A 113 4.09 -7.69 29.53
C VAL A 113 5.12 -6.85 30.25
N ALA A 114 6.16 -7.50 30.78
CA ALA A 114 7.27 -6.84 31.47
C ALA A 114 8.62 -7.41 31.05
N PHE A 115 9.58 -6.54 30.71
CA PHE A 115 10.95 -6.93 30.41
C PHE A 115 11.96 -5.83 30.78
N THR A 116 13.22 -6.24 30.86
CA THR A 116 14.35 -5.36 31.16
C THR A 116 15.58 -5.86 30.41
N ASP A 117 16.25 -4.96 29.69
CA ASP A 117 17.45 -5.26 28.91
C ASP A 117 18.63 -4.41 29.35
N LYS A 118 19.78 -5.08 29.44
CA LYS A 118 21.09 -4.45 29.53
C LYS A 118 21.79 -4.66 28.21
N GLU A 119 21.84 -3.61 27.41
CA GLU A 119 22.62 -3.58 26.18
C GLU A 119 24.01 -3.00 26.47
N THR A 120 24.97 -3.29 25.60
CA THR A 120 26.31 -2.66 25.58
C THR A 120 26.51 -2.03 24.21
N ASP A 121 27.22 -0.92 24.13
CA ASP A 121 27.60 -0.31 22.85
C ASP A 121 28.70 -1.11 22.14
N ASP A 122 29.10 -0.64 20.95
CA ASP A 122 30.14 -1.27 20.12
C ASP A 122 31.53 -1.29 20.81
N ASP A 123 31.73 -0.44 21.82
CA ASP A 123 32.93 -0.37 22.65
C ASP A 123 32.83 -1.26 23.91
N GLY A 124 31.69 -1.95 24.11
CA GLY A 124 31.42 -2.84 25.23
C GLY A 124 31.01 -2.11 26.51
N GLU A 125 30.77 -0.80 26.45
CA GLU A 125 30.28 -0.01 27.58
C GLU A 125 28.77 -0.25 27.75
N PRO A 126 28.28 -0.41 28.98
CA PRO A 126 26.87 -0.67 29.23
C PRO A 126 26.00 0.53 28.85
N LEU A 127 25.08 0.30 27.92
CA LEU A 127 24.01 1.23 27.58
C LEU A 127 23.01 1.32 28.75
N PRO A 128 22.23 2.41 28.83
CA PRO A 128 21.17 2.55 29.81
C PRO A 128 20.23 1.34 29.76
N GLU A 129 19.89 0.81 30.94
CA GLU A 129 19.01 -0.34 31.07
C GLU A 129 17.60 0.02 30.56
N LYS A 130 17.16 -0.60 29.47
CA LYS A 130 15.81 -0.42 28.91
C LYS A 130 14.82 -1.23 29.74
N ARG A 131 13.75 -0.62 30.22
CA ARG A 131 12.68 -1.31 30.96
C ARG A 131 11.36 -1.07 30.25
N CYS A 132 10.49 -2.06 30.18
CA CYS A 132 9.15 -1.85 29.67
C CYS A 132 8.17 -2.66 30.50
N VAL A 133 7.11 -1.99 30.94
CA VAL A 133 6.02 -2.60 31.70
C VAL A 133 4.69 -2.09 31.14
N LEU A 134 3.94 -3.01 30.56
CA LEU A 134 2.51 -2.92 30.26
C LEU A 134 1.77 -3.64 31.40
N ASN A 135 1.14 -2.88 32.31
CA ASN A 135 0.46 -3.33 33.57
C ASN A 135 -0.66 -4.41 33.38
N GLU A 136 -1.51 -4.56 34.42
CA GLU A 136 -2.81 -5.26 34.41
C GLU A 136 -4.02 -4.47 33.80
N THR A 137 -3.92 -3.22 33.28
CA THR A 137 -5.01 -2.45 32.56
C THR A 137 -4.60 -1.16 31.73
N TYR A 138 -3.44 -1.12 31.07
CA TYR A 138 -2.71 -0.09 30.30
C TYR A 138 -1.96 1.10 30.98
N TRP A 139 -0.64 0.95 31.25
CA TRP A 139 0.40 2.02 31.29
C TRP A 139 1.66 1.51 30.55
N ILE A 140 2.47 2.35 29.90
CA ILE A 140 3.82 1.99 29.44
C ILE A 140 4.79 2.79 30.33
N SER A 141 5.28 2.15 31.39
CA SER A 141 6.30 2.75 32.26
C SER A 141 7.63 2.06 31.98
N GLY A 142 8.63 2.81 31.50
CA GLY A 142 10.02 2.37 31.56
C GLY A 142 10.93 2.70 30.38
N TYR A 143 10.43 3.24 29.26
CA TYR A 143 11.31 3.72 28.19
C TYR A 143 11.85 5.11 28.58
N GLU A 144 12.62 5.17 29.67
CA GLU A 144 13.44 6.33 29.99
C GLU A 144 14.77 6.17 29.25
N PRO A 145 15.05 6.99 28.22
CA PRO A 145 16.42 7.21 27.83
C PRO A 145 17.07 7.97 28.98
N ALA A 146 18.31 7.65 29.29
CA ALA A 146 19.12 8.58 30.05
C ALA A 146 19.24 9.90 29.25
N GLY A 147 18.29 10.83 29.47
CA GLY A 147 18.17 12.10 28.76
C GLY A 147 17.55 11.97 27.37
N GLU A 148 16.41 12.64 27.15
CA GLU A 148 15.70 12.82 25.87
C GLU A 148 14.86 11.64 25.33
N GLY A 149 13.62 11.54 25.80
CA GLY A 149 12.46 11.11 24.99
C GLY A 149 12.51 9.70 24.39
N GLY A 150 12.07 8.71 25.17
CA GLY A 150 11.94 7.34 24.71
C GLY A 150 10.84 7.18 23.68
N ASN A 151 11.10 6.47 22.58
CA ASN A 151 10.08 6.21 21.56
C ASN A 151 9.16 5.06 22.00
N GLU A 152 7.92 5.37 22.40
CA GLU A 152 6.97 4.39 22.89
C GLU A 152 6.65 3.31 21.85
N ARG A 153 6.74 3.61 20.55
CA ARG A 153 6.54 2.62 19.49
C ARG A 153 7.63 1.56 19.48
N GLU A 154 8.88 1.96 19.70
CA GLU A 154 10.03 1.05 19.78
C GLU A 154 9.90 0.13 21.00
N ALA A 155 9.46 0.68 22.13
CA ALA A 155 9.16 -0.09 23.34
C ALA A 155 8.13 -1.21 23.06
N ILE A 156 7.05 -0.88 22.35
CA ILE A 156 6.00 -1.85 22.01
C ILE A 156 6.51 -2.88 21.00
N ASP A 157 7.28 -2.47 19.99
CA ASP A 157 7.82 -3.38 18.99
C ASP A 157 8.75 -4.43 19.61
N ASP A 158 9.60 -4.02 20.55
CA ASP A 158 10.48 -4.94 21.29
C ASP A 158 9.67 -5.87 22.20
N ALA A 159 8.60 -5.37 22.83
CA ALA A 159 7.67 -6.18 23.61
C ALA A 159 7.01 -7.27 22.76
N MET A 160 6.46 -6.88 21.60
CA MET A 160 5.82 -7.78 20.63
C MET A 160 6.78 -8.85 20.12
N ARG A 161 8.04 -8.49 19.82
CA ARG A 161 9.05 -9.44 19.34
C ARG A 161 9.36 -10.53 20.37
N ARG A 162 9.29 -10.19 21.66
CA ARG A 162 9.59 -11.10 22.78
C ARG A 162 8.41 -11.95 23.21
N ASP A 163 7.20 -11.43 23.08
CA ASP A 163 5.96 -12.19 23.34
C ASP A 163 5.77 -13.36 22.34
N GLN A 164 6.35 -13.25 21.14
CA GLN A 164 6.30 -14.28 20.09
C GLN A 164 7.40 -15.35 20.18
N GLY A 165 8.35 -15.23 21.12
CA GLY A 165 9.50 -16.14 21.30
C GLY A 165 9.42 -16.97 22.56
#